data_AF-A0A221UXH0-F1
#
_entry.id   AF-A0A221UXH0-F1
#
_cell.length_a   1.000
_cell.length_b   1.000
_cell.length_c   1.000
_cell.angle_alpha   90.00
_cell.angle_beta   90.00
_cell.angle_gamma   90.00
#
_symmetry.space_group_name_H-M   'P 1'
#
loop_
_entity.id
_entity.type
_entity.pdbx_description
1 polymer ?
#
loop_
_entity_poly.entity_id
_entity_poly.type
_entity_poly.pdbx_seq_one_letter_code
_entity_poly.pdbx_strand_id
1 'polypeptide(L)'
;MKNAALLFSTILVSLSLFSFSGKDKCLKSEDIECYLESHNPFAEGLRMDEEVRNLSLKDINLIDEEEEIVLNFNPATYLPIGFNAYKGIGLDLDNLVFEDLEEEIVLGFDTAQYLPIGFNAYEGMELDLNDIVVEEIEEEINLGFEVMNYLPKGFDAYAK
;
A
#
# COMPACT_ATOMS: atom_id res chain seq x y z
N MET A 1 -30.79 -75.51 -13.34
CA MET A 1 -30.77 -74.23 -12.58
C MET A 1 -29.81 -73.18 -13.14
N LYS A 2 -28.64 -73.54 -13.71
CA LYS A 2 -27.69 -72.56 -14.29
C LYS A 2 -28.26 -71.68 -15.42
N ASN A 3 -29.03 -72.27 -16.34
CA ASN A 3 -29.57 -71.55 -17.49
C ASN A 3 -30.69 -70.55 -17.10
N ALA A 4 -31.43 -70.84 -16.02
CA ALA A 4 -32.45 -69.94 -15.50
C ALA A 4 -31.81 -68.72 -14.81
N ALA A 5 -30.75 -68.92 -14.01
CA ALA A 5 -30.02 -67.82 -13.39
C ALA A 5 -29.39 -66.87 -14.41
N LEU A 6 -28.89 -67.40 -15.54
CA LEU A 6 -28.33 -66.60 -16.63
C LEU A 6 -29.39 -65.80 -17.40
N LEU A 7 -30.60 -66.37 -17.56
CA LEU A 7 -31.72 -65.63 -18.15
C LEU A 7 -32.23 -64.52 -17.21
N PHE A 8 -32.30 -64.78 -15.90
CA PHE A 8 -32.69 -63.73 -14.94
C PHE A 8 -31.64 -62.62 -14.84
N SER A 9 -30.35 -62.95 -14.86
CA SER A 9 -29.30 -61.92 -14.81
C SER A 9 -29.29 -61.06 -16.08
N THR A 10 -29.48 -61.66 -17.26
CA THR A 10 -29.54 -60.90 -18.52
C THR A 10 -30.78 -60.02 -18.60
N ILE A 11 -31.93 -60.46 -18.07
CA ILE A 11 -33.13 -59.63 -17.95
C ILE A 11 -32.93 -58.49 -16.96
N LEU A 12 -32.30 -58.73 -15.81
CA LEU A 12 -32.02 -57.68 -14.82
C LEU A 12 -31.07 -56.61 -15.35
N VAL A 13 -30.03 -57.03 -16.09
CA VAL A 13 -29.08 -56.10 -16.73
C VAL A 13 -29.79 -55.29 -17.80
N SER A 14 -30.60 -55.92 -18.67
CA SER A 14 -31.32 -55.17 -19.71
C SER A 14 -32.36 -54.21 -19.13
N LEU A 15 -33.10 -54.59 -18.08
CA LEU A 15 -34.06 -53.70 -17.41
C LEU A 15 -33.37 -52.51 -16.74
N SER A 16 -32.18 -52.74 -16.15
CA SER A 16 -31.35 -51.67 -15.57
C SER A 16 -30.86 -50.71 -16.65
N LEU A 17 -30.47 -51.21 -17.82
CA LEU A 17 -30.04 -50.37 -18.95
C LEU A 17 -31.20 -49.58 -19.58
N PHE A 18 -32.40 -50.15 -19.68
CA PHE A 18 -33.59 -49.40 -20.12
C PHE A 18 -34.02 -48.32 -19.12
N SER A 19 -33.81 -48.56 -17.82
CA SER A 19 -34.05 -47.54 -16.77
C SER A 19 -33.02 -46.41 -16.80
N PHE A 20 -31.88 -46.61 -17.48
CA PHE A 20 -30.86 -45.59 -17.71
C PHE A 20 -31.08 -44.80 -19.01
N SER A 21 -32.26 -44.89 -19.63
CA SER A 21 -32.65 -43.92 -20.65
C SER A 21 -32.93 -42.58 -19.96
N GLY A 22 -31.86 -41.82 -19.71
CA GLY A 22 -31.96 -40.44 -19.25
C GLY A 22 -32.97 -39.69 -20.13
N LYS A 23 -33.95 -39.04 -19.50
CA LYS A 23 -34.74 -38.01 -20.18
C LYS A 23 -33.82 -36.82 -20.35
N ASP A 24 -32.91 -36.90 -21.30
CA ASP A 24 -32.02 -35.80 -21.63
C ASP A 24 -32.88 -34.71 -22.25
N LYS A 25 -33.24 -33.72 -21.43
CA LYS A 25 -34.05 -32.56 -21.86
C LYS A 25 -33.39 -31.81 -23.02
N CYS A 26 -32.09 -32.01 -23.23
CA CYS A 26 -31.30 -31.42 -24.31
C CYS A 26 -31.34 -32.20 -25.65
N LEU A 27 -31.86 -33.44 -25.71
CA LEU A 27 -31.88 -34.24 -26.96
C LEU A 27 -32.69 -33.63 -28.11
N LYS A 28 -33.53 -32.63 -27.82
CA LYS A 28 -34.33 -31.89 -28.80
C LYS A 28 -33.88 -30.44 -28.99
N SER A 29 -32.79 -30.04 -28.33
CA SER A 29 -32.25 -28.68 -28.42
C SER A 29 -31.07 -28.65 -29.37
N GLU A 30 -31.06 -27.70 -30.30
CA GLU A 30 -29.88 -27.36 -31.12
C GLU A 30 -28.89 -26.48 -30.35
N ASP A 31 -29.21 -26.11 -29.10
CA ASP A 31 -28.37 -25.29 -28.25
C ASP A 31 -27.27 -26.15 -27.61
N ILE A 32 -26.07 -26.05 -28.18
CA ILE A 32 -24.82 -26.66 -27.70
C ILE A 32 -24.56 -26.31 -26.22
N GLU A 33 -25.05 -25.15 -25.78
CA GLU A 33 -24.93 -24.64 -24.41
C GLU A 33 -25.65 -25.53 -23.37
N CYS A 34 -26.75 -26.19 -23.74
CA CYS A 34 -27.47 -27.14 -22.89
C CYS A 34 -26.59 -28.36 -22.51
N TYR A 35 -25.68 -28.75 -23.40
CA TYR A 35 -24.75 -29.85 -23.17
C TYR A 35 -23.54 -29.40 -22.34
N LEU A 36 -23.03 -28.19 -22.58
CA LEU A 36 -21.90 -27.63 -21.83
C LEU A 36 -22.24 -27.38 -20.35
N GLU A 37 -23.45 -26.91 -20.07
CA GLU A 37 -23.89 -26.61 -18.70
C GLU A 37 -24.31 -27.87 -17.92
N SER A 38 -24.89 -28.88 -18.59
CA SER A 38 -25.34 -30.11 -17.91
C SER A 38 -24.25 -31.15 -17.66
N HIS A 39 -23.15 -31.13 -18.39
CA HIS A 39 -22.11 -32.18 -18.34
C HIS A 39 -20.73 -31.70 -17.89
N ASN A 40 -20.56 -30.43 -17.50
CA ASN A 40 -19.29 -29.98 -16.97
C ASN A 40 -19.20 -30.31 -15.46
N PRO A 41 -18.40 -31.32 -15.04
CA PRO A 41 -18.27 -31.69 -13.62
C PRO A 41 -17.58 -30.61 -12.79
N PHE A 42 -17.01 -29.59 -13.43
CA PHE A 42 -16.37 -28.44 -12.80
C PHE A 42 -17.24 -27.18 -12.86
N ALA A 43 -18.44 -27.20 -13.45
CA ALA A 43 -19.29 -26.01 -13.56
C ALA A 43 -19.54 -25.38 -12.19
N GLU A 44 -19.86 -26.19 -11.18
CA GLU A 44 -20.09 -25.72 -9.82
C GLU A 44 -18.82 -25.12 -9.20
N GLY A 45 -17.66 -25.75 -9.38
CA GLY A 45 -16.38 -25.21 -8.91
C GLY A 45 -15.99 -23.90 -9.60
N LEU A 46 -16.25 -23.77 -10.90
CA LEU A 46 -16.00 -22.53 -11.66
C LEU A 46 -16.92 -21.39 -11.21
N ARG A 47 -18.19 -21.70 -10.88
CA ARG A 47 -19.13 -20.71 -10.33
C ARG A 47 -18.71 -20.26 -8.93
N MET A 48 -18.30 -21.17 -8.07
CA MET A 48 -17.77 -20.83 -6.75
C MET A 48 -16.51 -19.95 -6.85
N ASP A 49 -15.61 -20.27 -7.78
CA ASP A 49 -14.39 -19.49 -8.02
C ASP A 49 -14.69 -18.08 -8.58
N GLU A 50 -15.70 -17.96 -9.45
CA GLU A 50 -16.21 -16.65 -9.91
C GLU A 50 -16.85 -15.84 -8.78
N GLU A 51 -17.65 -16.47 -7.92
CA GLU A 51 -18.22 -15.84 -6.74
C GLU A 51 -17.13 -15.32 -5.80
N VAL A 52 -16.07 -16.11 -5.55
CA VAL A 52 -14.94 -15.71 -4.70
C VAL A 52 -14.14 -14.55 -5.31
N ARG A 53 -13.89 -14.55 -6.63
CA ARG A 53 -13.21 -13.44 -7.31
C ARG A 53 -13.98 -12.11 -7.26
N ASN A 54 -15.29 -12.19 -7.14
CA ASN A 54 -16.17 -11.03 -7.08
C ASN A 54 -16.49 -10.57 -5.65
N LEU A 55 -15.94 -11.22 -4.62
CA LEU A 55 -16.08 -10.78 -3.23
C LEU A 55 -15.40 -9.43 -3.03
N SER A 56 -16.14 -8.47 -2.49
CA SER A 56 -15.57 -7.21 -2.01
C SER A 56 -15.06 -7.38 -0.59
N LEU A 57 -14.06 -6.59 -0.19
CA LEU A 57 -13.61 -6.51 1.20
C LEU A 57 -14.75 -6.12 2.16
N LYS A 58 -15.78 -5.45 1.67
CA LYS A 58 -16.99 -5.08 2.43
C LYS A 58 -17.89 -6.27 2.76
N ASP A 59 -17.76 -7.36 2.01
CA ASP A 59 -18.54 -8.59 2.19
C ASP A 59 -17.84 -9.56 3.16
N ILE A 60 -16.60 -9.25 3.57
CA ILE A 60 -15.81 -10.03 4.53
C ILE A 60 -16.03 -9.46 5.93
N ASN A 61 -16.65 -10.25 6.80
CA ASN A 61 -16.77 -9.90 8.22
C ASN A 61 -15.50 -10.33 8.96
N LEU A 62 -14.61 -9.38 9.24
CA LEU A 62 -13.45 -9.61 10.10
C LEU A 62 -13.94 -9.71 11.55
N ILE A 63 -13.71 -10.86 12.19
CA ILE A 63 -13.98 -11.04 13.61
C ILE A 63 -12.65 -10.79 14.32
N ASP A 64 -12.46 -9.58 14.85
CA ASP A 64 -11.35 -9.26 15.74
C ASP A 64 -11.72 -9.73 17.15
N GLU A 65 -11.21 -10.89 17.54
CA GLU A 65 -11.28 -11.37 18.91
C GLU A 65 -10.13 -10.74 19.71
N GLU A 66 -10.38 -9.58 20.32
CA GLU A 66 -9.47 -9.02 21.32
C GLU A 66 -9.62 -9.83 22.63
N GLU A 67 -8.83 -10.89 22.76
CA GLU A 67 -8.75 -11.64 24.01
C GLU A 67 -8.08 -10.78 25.10
N GLU A 68 -8.83 -10.42 26.15
CA GLU A 68 -8.27 -9.77 27.32
C GLU A 68 -7.36 -10.77 28.06
N ILE A 69 -6.04 -10.53 28.00
CA ILE A 69 -5.07 -11.35 28.74
C ILE A 69 -5.14 -10.99 30.23
N VAL A 70 -5.95 -11.74 30.98
CA VAL A 70 -6.02 -11.60 32.43
C VAL A 70 -4.87 -12.36 33.07
N LEU A 71 -3.82 -11.63 33.45
CA LEU A 71 -2.60 -12.20 34.01
C LEU A 71 -2.78 -12.82 35.41
N ASN A 72 -3.90 -12.56 36.11
CA ASN A 72 -4.19 -13.05 37.47
C ASN A 72 -3.10 -12.74 38.52
N PHE A 73 -2.22 -11.77 38.27
CA PHE A 73 -1.29 -11.24 39.26
C PHE A 73 -1.19 -9.72 39.13
N ASN A 74 -0.79 -9.06 40.22
CA ASN A 74 -0.46 -7.64 40.19
C ASN A 74 1.01 -7.48 39.77
N PRO A 75 1.32 -6.95 38.57
CA PRO A 75 2.70 -6.77 38.12
C PRO A 75 3.48 -5.80 38.99
N ALA A 76 2.81 -4.85 39.66
CA ALA A 76 3.47 -3.89 40.55
C ALA A 76 4.23 -4.55 41.70
N THR A 77 3.79 -5.74 42.15
CA THR A 77 4.45 -6.50 43.23
C THR A 77 5.85 -7.00 42.83
N TYR A 78 6.13 -7.12 41.54
CA TYR A 78 7.40 -7.61 41.00
C TYR A 78 8.31 -6.49 40.50
N LEU A 79 7.88 -5.23 40.59
CA LEU A 79 8.69 -4.08 40.20
C LEU A 79 9.60 -3.64 41.35
N PRO A 80 10.84 -3.23 41.07
CA PRO A 80 11.72 -2.65 42.08
C PRO A 80 11.10 -1.44 42.80
N ILE A 81 11.48 -1.22 44.06
CA ILE A 81 11.05 -0.02 44.81
C ILE A 81 11.49 1.24 44.04
N GLY A 82 10.54 2.09 43.70
CA GLY A 82 10.79 3.32 42.93
C GLY A 82 10.95 3.10 41.43
N PHE A 83 10.55 1.94 40.90
CA PHE A 83 10.47 1.72 39.46
C PHE A 83 9.51 2.73 38.83
N ASN A 84 9.99 3.40 37.79
CA ASN A 84 9.21 4.32 36.97
C ASN A 84 9.56 4.02 35.51
N ALA A 85 8.59 3.48 34.77
CA ALA A 85 8.74 3.12 33.36
C ALA A 85 9.10 4.31 32.47
N TYR A 86 8.78 5.53 32.92
CA TYR A 86 9.03 6.77 32.20
C TYR A 86 10.29 7.51 32.69
N LYS A 87 11.04 6.94 33.64
CA LYS A 87 12.26 7.56 34.13
C LYS A 87 13.31 7.60 33.01
N GLY A 88 13.72 8.81 32.65
CA GLY A 88 14.68 9.03 31.56
C GLY A 88 14.04 9.10 30.16
N ILE A 89 12.73 8.90 30.05
CA ILE A 89 11.97 9.17 28.82
C ILE A 89 11.47 10.62 28.90
N GLY A 90 12.41 11.56 28.87
CA GLY A 90 12.11 12.95 28.53
C GLY A 90 12.23 13.10 27.03
N LEU A 91 11.22 13.66 26.39
CA LEU A 91 11.39 14.18 25.03
C LEU A 91 12.36 15.36 25.15
N ASP A 92 13.62 15.12 24.78
CA ASP A 92 14.61 16.18 24.65
C ASP A 92 14.43 16.81 23.27
N LEU A 93 13.73 17.95 23.26
CA LEU A 93 13.46 18.71 22.03
C LEU A 93 14.76 19.19 21.37
N ASP A 94 15.84 19.34 22.14
CA ASP A 94 17.14 19.79 21.63
C ASP A 94 17.85 18.67 20.84
N ASN A 95 17.46 17.40 21.03
CA ASN A 95 17.95 16.25 20.26
C ASN A 95 17.05 15.92 19.05
N LEU A 96 15.99 16.68 18.81
CA LEU A 96 15.08 16.41 17.70
C LEU A 96 15.64 17.01 16.41
N VAL A 97 16.26 16.16 15.61
CA VAL A 97 16.68 16.52 14.24
C VAL A 97 15.44 16.45 13.35
N PHE A 98 14.94 17.62 12.92
CA PHE A 98 13.98 17.71 11.83
C PHE A 98 14.74 17.52 10.52
N GLU A 99 14.65 16.32 9.93
CA GLU A 99 15.03 16.13 8.54
C GLU A 99 13.86 16.59 7.66
N ASP A 100 14.01 17.75 7.03
CA ASP A 100 13.10 18.19 5.97
C ASP A 100 13.44 17.38 4.71
N LEU A 101 12.73 16.27 4.54
CA LEU A 101 12.84 15.47 3.33
C LEU A 101 12.11 16.21 2.22
N GLU A 102 12.84 17.01 1.43
CA GLU A 102 12.36 17.55 0.17
C GLU A 102 12.13 16.40 -0.82
N GLU A 103 10.97 15.75 -0.72
CA GLU A 103 10.52 14.79 -1.71
C GLU A 103 10.01 15.55 -2.94
N GLU A 104 10.67 15.33 -4.08
CA GLU A 104 10.18 15.82 -5.36
C GLU A 104 8.86 15.11 -5.71
N ILE A 105 7.74 15.81 -5.53
CA ILE A 105 6.42 15.29 -5.88
C ILE A 105 6.25 15.34 -7.40
N VAL A 106 6.51 14.22 -8.07
CA VAL A 106 6.22 14.06 -9.50
C VAL A 106 4.76 13.66 -9.68
N LEU A 107 3.93 14.62 -10.09
CA LEU A 107 2.47 14.43 -10.24
C LEU A 107 2.08 13.45 -11.36
N GLY A 108 2.99 13.11 -12.28
CA GLY A 108 2.74 12.15 -13.35
C GLY A 108 1.82 12.67 -14.47
N PHE A 109 1.50 13.97 -14.49
CA PHE A 109 0.76 14.63 -15.57
C PHE A 109 1.25 16.07 -15.77
N ASP A 110 0.95 16.64 -16.93
CA ASP A 110 1.22 18.04 -17.23
C ASP A 110 0.22 18.94 -16.51
N THR A 111 0.68 19.63 -15.46
CA THR A 111 -0.16 20.52 -14.65
C THR A 111 -0.67 21.73 -15.45
N ALA A 112 0.02 22.14 -16.52
CA ALA A 112 -0.39 23.27 -17.33
C ALA A 112 -1.74 23.02 -18.02
N GLN A 113 -2.09 21.76 -18.30
CA GLN A 113 -3.38 21.39 -18.91
C GLN A 113 -4.59 21.67 -18.02
N TYR A 114 -4.38 21.82 -16.72
CA TYR A 114 -5.44 22.01 -15.73
C TYR A 114 -5.49 23.45 -15.20
N LEU A 115 -4.60 24.32 -15.67
CA LEU A 115 -4.62 25.74 -15.32
C LEU A 115 -5.65 26.49 -16.18
N PRO A 116 -6.37 27.48 -15.63
CA PRO A 116 -7.26 28.34 -16.40
C PRO A 116 -6.55 29.01 -17.59
N ILE A 117 -7.31 29.29 -18.65
CA ILE A 117 -6.79 30.04 -19.80
C ILE A 117 -6.31 31.42 -19.33
N GLY A 118 -5.04 31.73 -19.57
CA GLY A 118 -4.42 33.00 -19.17
C GLY A 118 -3.94 33.02 -17.72
N PHE A 119 -3.93 31.89 -17.01
CA PHE A 119 -3.39 31.80 -15.66
C PHE A 119 -1.92 32.27 -15.61
N ASN A 120 -1.64 33.19 -14.71
CA ASN A 120 -0.31 33.65 -14.39
C ASN A 120 -0.13 33.61 -12.87
N ALA A 121 0.72 32.72 -12.38
CA ALA A 121 1.00 32.56 -10.95
C ALA A 121 1.56 33.84 -10.29
N TYR A 122 2.09 34.75 -11.10
CA TYR A 122 2.70 36.00 -10.66
C TYR A 122 1.77 37.22 -10.87
N GLU A 123 0.54 37.01 -11.33
CA GLU A 123 -0.40 38.12 -11.52
C GLU A 123 -0.73 38.77 -10.17
N GLY A 124 -0.51 40.08 -10.06
CA GLY A 124 -0.71 40.84 -8.83
C GLY A 124 0.40 40.70 -7.79
N MET A 125 1.47 39.96 -8.08
CA MET A 125 2.68 39.98 -7.26
C MET A 125 3.53 41.21 -7.65
N GLU A 126 3.81 42.07 -6.69
CA GLU A 126 4.79 43.15 -6.84
C GLU A 126 6.11 42.70 -6.20
N LEU A 127 7.21 42.82 -6.96
CA LEU A 127 8.54 42.61 -6.41
C LEU A 127 8.90 43.83 -5.57
N ASP A 128 8.86 43.72 -4.24
CA ASP A 128 9.45 44.71 -3.36
C ASP A 128 10.95 44.41 -3.19
N LEU A 129 11.79 45.34 -3.64
CA LEU A 129 13.24 45.22 -3.47
C LEU A 129 13.65 45.29 -2.00
N ASN A 130 12.82 45.85 -1.13
CA ASN A 130 13.06 45.88 0.32
C ASN A 130 12.89 44.50 0.96
N ASP A 131 12.15 43.58 0.33
CA ASP A 131 12.00 42.19 0.80
C ASP A 131 13.24 41.33 0.47
N ILE A 132 14.12 41.82 -0.41
CA ILE A 132 15.35 41.14 -0.79
C ILE A 132 16.44 41.47 0.23
N VAL A 133 16.73 40.52 1.12
CA VAL A 133 17.89 40.59 2.00
C VAL A 133 19.12 40.11 1.23
N VAL A 134 20.04 41.03 0.93
CA VAL A 134 21.35 40.68 0.38
C VAL A 134 22.28 40.35 1.55
N GLU A 135 22.56 39.06 1.73
CA GLU A 135 23.58 38.62 2.66
C GLU A 135 24.95 38.65 1.96
N GLU A 136 25.80 39.60 2.35
CA GLU A 136 27.19 39.61 1.91
C GLU A 136 27.95 38.59 2.76
N ILE A 137 28.30 37.46 2.13
CA ILE A 137 29.14 36.46 2.77
C ILE A 137 30.57 37.00 2.75
N GLU A 138 31.02 37.52 3.89
CA GLU A 138 32.44 37.84 4.10
C GLU A 138 33.23 36.53 4.14
N GLU A 139 33.73 36.09 2.99
CA GLU A 139 34.70 35.01 2.93
C GLU A 139 36.06 35.52 3.43
N GLU A 140 36.62 34.82 4.43
CA GLU A 140 37.98 35.10 4.90
C GLU A 140 38.98 34.74 3.78
N ILE A 141 39.49 35.77 3.09
CA ILE A 141 40.46 35.59 2.01
C ILE A 141 41.82 35.21 2.61
N ASN A 142 42.12 33.92 2.65
CA ASN A 142 43.45 33.44 2.98
C ASN A 142 44.37 33.56 1.77
N LEU A 143 45.23 34.58 1.77
CA LEU A 143 46.16 34.85 0.69
C LEU A 143 47.36 33.87 0.64
N GLY A 144 47.50 32.98 1.63
CA GLY A 144 48.61 32.03 1.71
C GLY A 144 49.97 32.68 2.04
N PHE A 145 49.99 33.96 2.38
CA PHE A 145 51.19 34.68 2.82
C PHE A 145 50.86 35.79 3.81
N GLU A 146 51.84 36.16 4.64
CA GLU A 146 51.75 37.31 5.53
C GLU A 146 51.86 38.62 4.73
N VAL A 147 50.74 39.32 4.58
CA VAL A 147 50.65 40.58 3.81
C VAL A 147 51.63 41.64 4.32
N MET A 148 51.86 41.69 5.63
CA MET A 148 52.76 42.66 6.27
C MET A 148 54.20 42.60 5.73
N ASN A 149 54.65 41.45 5.22
CA ASN A 149 55.99 41.29 4.68
C ASN A 149 56.19 41.99 3.31
N TYR A 150 55.10 42.37 2.66
CA TYR A 150 55.11 43.02 1.34
C TYR A 150 54.68 44.50 1.40
N LEU A 151 54.36 45.02 2.59
CA LEU A 151 53.97 46.41 2.76
C LEU A 151 55.21 47.32 2.96
N PRO A 152 55.21 48.55 2.40
CA PRO A 152 56.28 49.51 2.64
C PRO A 152 56.50 49.78 4.12
N LYS A 153 57.75 50.11 4.49
CA LYS A 153 58.08 50.45 5.87
C LYS A 153 57.30 51.69 6.32
N GLY A 154 56.50 51.54 7.37
CA GLY A 154 55.63 52.61 7.90
C GLY A 154 54.30 52.75 7.16
N PHE A 155 53.89 51.74 6.38
CA PHE A 155 52.56 51.68 5.79
C PHE A 155 51.47 51.66 6.87
N ASP A 156 50.49 52.52 6.71
CA ASP A 156 49.29 52.61 7.54
C ASP A 156 48.08 52.64 6.61
N ALA A 157 47.24 51.61 6.68
CA ALA A 157 46.04 51.48 5.84
C ALA A 157 44.98 52.56 6.15
N TYR A 158 45.12 53.27 7.28
CA TYR A 158 44.16 54.24 7.77
C TYR A 158 44.71 55.68 7.77
N ALA A 159 45.93 55.89 7.28
CA ALA A 159 46.46 57.23 7.05
C ALA A 159 45.63 57.92 5.94
N LYS A 160 44.98 59.04 6.28
CA LYS A 160 44.21 59.88 5.35
C LYS A 160 45.08 60.74 4.44
#